data_AF-A0A0Q9RBF8-F1
#
_entry.id   AF-A0A0Q9RBF8-F1
#
_cell.length_a   1.000
_cell.length_b   1.000
_cell.length_c   1.000
_cell.angle_alpha   90.00
_cell.angle_beta   90.00
_cell.angle_gamma   90.00
#
_symmetry.space_group_name_H-M   'P 1'
#
loop_
_entity.id
_entity.type
_entity.pdbx_description
1 polymer ?
#
loop_
_entity_poly.entity_id
_entity_poly.type
_entity_poly.pdbx_seq_one_letter_code
_entity_poly.pdbx_strand_id
1 'polypeptide(L)'
;MIDLTIDGNVVEIVLNAPEKLNSLNEEALAELSKAYDDAASAAAEGRVRALLLRGEGRAFCAGRDISQVAPETDDAVAYLDGLVTPLLKKMAAFPAPTFAAAHGACLGVGLGLLIATDVVYVADSAKIGSPFAKLGATLDSGGHWLFTERLGAHRTLDLIYTADLMRGADAVASGLFSRAFPAEELLPSTRSTVERVAEGATGAFRASKELVASIRDRRLGLWESVADENTVQGELCSSPDYAEGFRAFQEKRAPIFKG
;
A
#
# COMPACT_ATOMS: atom_id res chain seq x y z
N MET A 1 1.42 -2.01 -19.35
CA MET A 1 1.23 -0.84 -18.46
C MET A 1 1.93 -1.05 -17.11
N ILE A 2 2.02 -2.29 -16.64
CA ILE A 2 2.66 -2.62 -15.37
C ILE A 2 4.01 -3.27 -15.61
N ASP A 3 5.07 -2.72 -15.02
CA ASP A 3 6.39 -3.37 -14.99
C ASP A 3 6.62 -4.02 -13.63
N LEU A 4 7.27 -5.18 -13.64
CA LEU A 4 7.72 -5.88 -12.44
C LEU A 4 9.21 -6.20 -12.59
N THR A 5 10.00 -5.78 -11.60
CA THR A 5 11.43 -6.11 -11.51
C THR A 5 11.71 -6.74 -10.16
N ILE A 6 12.49 -7.82 -10.14
CA ILE A 6 13.04 -8.39 -8.90
C ILE A 6 14.53 -8.13 -8.92
N ASP A 7 15.02 -7.39 -7.91
CA ASP A 7 16.45 -7.14 -7.69
C ASP A 7 16.81 -7.55 -6.26
N GLY A 8 17.76 -8.48 -6.15
CA GLY A 8 18.05 -9.16 -4.88
C GLY A 8 16.80 -9.81 -4.28
N ASN A 9 16.42 -9.32 -3.10
CA ASN A 9 15.24 -9.76 -2.33
C ASN A 9 14.09 -8.73 -2.35
N VAL A 10 14.15 -7.72 -3.20
CA VAL A 10 13.12 -6.69 -3.37
C VAL A 10 12.42 -6.88 -4.70
N VAL A 11 11.09 -6.74 -4.70
CA VAL A 11 10.32 -6.58 -5.93
C VAL A 11 9.85 -5.13 -6.07
N GLU A 12 10.06 -4.53 -7.24
CA GLU A 12 9.53 -3.23 -7.61
C GLU A 12 8.46 -3.41 -8.69
N ILE A 13 7.23 -2.98 -8.37
CA ILE A 13 6.10 -2.89 -9.31
C ILE A 13 5.91 -1.42 -9.68
N VAL A 14 5.89 -1.14 -10.98
CA VAL A 14 5.77 0.21 -11.52
C VAL A 14 4.49 0.34 -12.35
N LEU A 15 3.66 1.32 -12.00
CA LEU A 15 2.60 1.79 -12.87
C LEU A 15 3.25 2.67 -13.95
N ASN A 16 3.37 2.16 -15.17
CA ASN A 16 4.13 2.77 -16.26
C ASN A 16 3.25 3.13 -17.47
N ALA A 17 2.35 4.09 -17.26
CA ALA A 17 1.62 4.81 -18.29
C ALA A 17 1.62 6.32 -17.98
N PRO A 18 2.80 6.96 -17.94
CA PRO A 18 2.96 8.34 -17.47
C PRO A 18 2.16 9.36 -18.30
N GLU A 19 1.95 9.08 -19.58
CA GLU A 19 1.13 9.88 -20.49
C GLU A 19 -0.36 9.89 -20.09
N LYS A 20 -0.82 8.84 -19.42
CA LYS A 20 -2.17 8.71 -18.86
C LYS A 20 -2.24 8.99 -17.36
N LEU A 21 -1.17 9.54 -16.75
CA LEU A 21 -1.07 9.68 -15.29
C LEU A 21 -1.29 8.35 -14.56
N ASN A 22 -0.91 7.24 -15.18
CA ASN A 22 -1.06 5.89 -14.66
C ASN A 22 -2.52 5.53 -14.29
N SER A 23 -3.51 6.05 -15.04
CA SER A 23 -4.91 5.66 -14.87
C SER A 23 -5.15 4.21 -15.31
N LEU A 24 -6.04 3.50 -14.62
CA LEU A 24 -6.21 2.04 -14.73
C LEU A 24 -7.50 1.69 -15.45
N ASN A 25 -7.39 1.03 -16.60
CA ASN A 25 -8.50 0.30 -17.23
C ASN A 25 -8.52 -1.17 -16.73
N GLU A 26 -9.43 -1.98 -17.25
CA GLU A 26 -9.56 -3.40 -16.86
C GLU A 26 -8.30 -4.22 -17.17
N GLU A 27 -7.69 -3.99 -18.33
CA GLU A 27 -6.45 -4.65 -18.74
C GLU A 27 -5.30 -4.33 -17.78
N ALA A 28 -5.14 -3.06 -17.40
CA ALA A 28 -4.13 -2.64 -16.43
C ALA A 28 -4.35 -3.24 -15.03
N LEU A 29 -5.61 -3.38 -14.60
CA LEU A 29 -5.93 -4.06 -13.34
C LEU A 29 -5.57 -5.56 -13.42
N ALA A 30 -5.82 -6.20 -14.56
CA ALA A 30 -5.43 -7.60 -14.78
C ALA A 30 -3.91 -7.78 -14.79
N GLU A 31 -3.17 -6.90 -15.47
CA GLU A 31 -1.70 -6.88 -15.45
C GLU A 31 -1.16 -6.67 -14.03
N LEU A 32 -1.71 -5.73 -13.27
CA LEU A 32 -1.29 -5.43 -11.91
C LEU A 32 -1.60 -6.61 -10.97
N SER A 33 -2.77 -7.21 -11.12
CA SER A 33 -3.17 -8.41 -10.39
C SER A 33 -2.22 -9.57 -10.66
N LYS A 34 -1.81 -9.78 -11.91
CA LYS A 34 -0.80 -10.77 -12.29
C LYS A 34 0.58 -10.45 -11.70
N ALA A 35 1.00 -9.19 -11.72
CA ALA A 35 2.28 -8.78 -11.13
C ALA A 35 2.33 -9.11 -9.62
N TYR A 36 1.24 -8.90 -8.89
CA TYR A 36 1.15 -9.30 -7.48
C TYR A 36 1.16 -10.83 -7.28
N ASP A 37 0.55 -11.61 -8.17
CA ASP A 37 0.63 -13.09 -8.12
C ASP A 37 2.06 -13.59 -8.35
N ASP A 38 2.74 -13.05 -9.36
CA ASP A 38 4.13 -13.42 -9.68
C ASP A 38 5.07 -13.04 -8.53
N ALA A 39 4.89 -11.85 -7.95
CA ALA A 39 5.62 -11.40 -6.77
C ALA A 39 5.35 -12.28 -5.53
N ALA A 40 4.10 -12.70 -5.32
CA ALA A 40 3.73 -13.56 -4.19
C ALA A 40 4.31 -14.97 -4.34
N SER A 41 4.33 -15.52 -5.56
CA SER A 41 5.03 -16.78 -5.87
C SER A 41 6.52 -16.67 -5.56
N ALA A 42 7.16 -15.57 -5.97
CA ALA A 42 8.56 -15.33 -5.67
C ALA A 42 8.84 -15.20 -4.16
N ALA A 43 7.91 -14.61 -3.40
CA ALA A 43 8.02 -14.53 -1.95
C ALA A 43 7.89 -15.92 -1.29
N ALA A 44 6.97 -16.77 -1.77
CA ALA A 44 6.82 -18.14 -1.29
C ALA A 44 8.06 -19.00 -1.55
N GLU A 45 8.83 -18.69 -2.59
CA GLU A 45 10.12 -19.32 -2.91
C GLU A 45 11.32 -18.71 -2.14
N GLY A 46 11.08 -17.73 -1.25
CA GLY A 46 12.13 -17.04 -0.49
C GLY A 46 12.96 -16.05 -1.30
N ARG A 47 12.56 -15.74 -2.55
CA ARG A 47 13.26 -14.80 -3.44
C ARG A 47 12.85 -13.34 -3.22
N VAL A 48 11.68 -13.09 -2.63
CA VAL A 48 11.18 -11.74 -2.35
C VAL A 48 10.86 -11.61 -0.86
N ARG A 49 11.35 -10.54 -0.26
CA ARG A 49 11.22 -10.24 1.18
C ARG A 49 10.69 -8.84 1.48
N ALA A 50 10.57 -7.98 0.47
CA ALA A 50 9.81 -6.74 0.53
C ALA A 50 9.37 -6.30 -0.89
N LEU A 51 8.32 -5.49 -0.97
CA LEU A 51 7.76 -4.97 -2.22
C LEU A 51 7.70 -3.44 -2.20
N LEU A 52 8.02 -2.82 -3.32
CA LEU A 52 7.80 -1.41 -3.61
C LEU A 52 6.81 -1.23 -4.76
N LEU A 53 5.74 -0.47 -4.54
CA LEU A 53 4.83 0.03 -5.56
C LEU A 53 5.12 1.53 -5.85
N ARG A 54 5.25 1.90 -7.11
CA ARG A 54 5.39 3.32 -7.52
C ARG A 54 4.73 3.61 -8.85
N GLY A 55 4.50 4.89 -9.14
CA GLY A 55 4.15 5.35 -10.49
C GLY A 55 5.36 5.90 -11.23
N GLU A 56 5.33 5.83 -12.57
CA GLU A 56 6.29 6.49 -13.45
C GLU A 56 5.82 7.90 -13.85
N GLY A 57 6.76 8.80 -14.15
CA GLY A 57 6.47 10.15 -14.64
C GLY A 57 5.91 11.09 -13.56
N ARG A 58 4.86 11.85 -13.89
CA ARG A 58 4.42 13.02 -13.10
C ARG A 58 3.35 12.72 -12.02
N ALA A 59 2.91 11.47 -11.89
CA ALA A 59 1.89 11.07 -10.93
C ALA A 59 2.08 9.63 -10.49
N PHE A 60 1.53 9.30 -9.33
CA PHE A 60 1.39 7.92 -8.88
C PHE A 60 0.31 7.20 -9.69
N CYS A 61 -0.95 7.62 -9.55
CA CYS A 61 -2.11 7.06 -10.24
C CYS A 61 -3.31 8.01 -10.17
N ALA A 62 -3.88 8.37 -11.32
CA ALA A 62 -5.05 9.24 -11.41
C ALA A 62 -6.41 8.53 -11.23
N GLY A 63 -6.42 7.23 -10.95
CA GLY A 63 -7.64 6.43 -10.71
C GLY A 63 -8.07 5.62 -11.94
N ARG A 64 -9.38 5.40 -12.10
CA ARG A 64 -9.94 4.68 -13.26
C ARG A 64 -9.69 5.45 -14.55
N ASP A 65 -9.25 4.78 -15.60
CA ASP A 65 -9.24 5.35 -16.96
C ASP A 65 -10.69 5.45 -17.45
N ILE A 66 -11.24 6.66 -17.44
CA ILE A 66 -12.61 6.94 -17.88
C ILE A 66 -12.69 7.38 -19.35
N SER A 67 -11.58 7.39 -20.09
CA SER A 67 -11.54 7.94 -21.46
C SER A 67 -12.41 7.17 -22.46
N GLN A 68 -12.72 5.90 -22.17
CA GLN A 68 -13.56 5.03 -22.99
C GLN A 68 -14.86 4.61 -22.28
N VAL A 69 -15.19 5.23 -21.14
CA VAL A 69 -16.40 4.89 -20.38
C VAL A 69 -17.60 5.63 -20.99
N ALA A 70 -18.61 4.87 -21.41
CA ALA A 70 -19.92 5.38 -21.81
C ALA A 70 -20.88 5.32 -20.61
N PRO A 71 -21.33 6.46 -20.06
CA PRO A 71 -22.14 6.49 -18.83
C PRO A 71 -23.42 5.65 -18.88
N GLU A 72 -24.03 5.52 -20.06
CA GLU A 72 -25.29 4.82 -20.26
C GLU A 72 -25.16 3.30 -20.12
N THR A 73 -23.95 2.78 -20.28
CA THR A 73 -23.63 1.36 -20.21
C THR A 73 -22.54 1.05 -19.17
N ASP A 74 -22.15 2.04 -18.35
CA ASP A 74 -21.10 1.86 -17.37
C ASP A 74 -21.57 0.93 -16.23
N ASP A 75 -20.85 -0.17 -16.05
CA ASP A 75 -21.04 -1.07 -14.91
C ASP A 75 -19.92 -0.82 -13.89
N ALA A 76 -20.15 0.17 -13.03
CA ALA A 76 -19.22 0.50 -11.96
C ALA A 76 -19.06 -0.64 -10.93
N VAL A 77 -20.06 -1.51 -10.76
CA VAL A 77 -19.98 -2.64 -9.83
C VAL A 77 -19.05 -3.71 -10.40
N ALA A 78 -19.20 -4.07 -11.68
CA ALA A 78 -18.30 -5.01 -12.35
C ALA A 78 -16.84 -4.54 -12.27
N TYR A 79 -16.59 -3.24 -12.47
CA TYR A 79 -15.24 -2.69 -12.34
C TYR A 79 -14.75 -2.67 -10.87
N LEU A 80 -15.52 -2.10 -9.94
CA LEU A 80 -15.07 -1.89 -8.56
C LEU A 80 -15.08 -3.17 -7.71
N ASP A 81 -16.18 -3.92 -7.71
CA ASP A 81 -16.32 -5.17 -6.96
C ASP A 81 -15.69 -6.35 -7.69
N GLY A 82 -15.84 -6.41 -9.02
CA GLY A 82 -15.31 -7.51 -9.82
C GLY A 82 -13.79 -7.48 -10.03
N LEU A 83 -13.17 -6.30 -10.11
CA LEU A 83 -11.74 -6.17 -10.46
C LEU A 83 -10.92 -5.45 -9.39
N VAL A 84 -11.33 -4.25 -8.96
CA VAL A 84 -10.54 -3.44 -8.02
C VAL A 84 -10.49 -4.10 -6.64
N THR A 85 -11.63 -4.47 -6.07
CA THR A 85 -11.71 -5.03 -4.71
C THR A 85 -10.88 -6.31 -4.54
N PRO A 86 -10.93 -7.31 -5.45
CA PRO A 86 -10.06 -8.48 -5.39
C PRO A 86 -8.57 -8.13 -5.46
N LEU A 87 -8.20 -7.17 -6.31
CA LEU A 87 -6.83 -6.67 -6.38
C LEU A 87 -6.40 -6.04 -5.05
N LEU A 88 -7.19 -5.14 -4.47
CA LEU A 88 -6.85 -4.50 -3.19
C LEU A 88 -6.71 -5.52 -2.05
N LYS A 89 -7.58 -6.54 -2.01
CA LYS A 89 -7.46 -7.64 -1.04
C LYS A 89 -6.18 -8.44 -1.25
N LYS A 90 -5.81 -8.72 -2.50
CA LYS A 90 -4.56 -9.42 -2.85
C LYS A 90 -3.34 -8.62 -2.41
N MET A 91 -3.32 -7.32 -2.67
CA MET A 91 -2.24 -6.41 -2.26
C MET A 91 -2.08 -6.39 -0.74
N ALA A 92 -3.18 -6.21 0.00
CA ALA A 92 -3.16 -6.18 1.46
C ALA A 92 -2.67 -7.50 2.08
N ALA A 93 -3.00 -8.63 1.44
CA ALA A 93 -2.60 -9.98 1.84
C ALA A 93 -1.19 -10.39 1.39
N PHE A 94 -0.41 -9.50 0.77
CA PHE A 94 0.94 -9.85 0.29
C PHE A 94 1.81 -10.37 1.45
N PRO A 95 2.54 -11.50 1.26
CA PRO A 95 3.17 -12.25 2.36
C PRO A 95 4.47 -11.64 2.90
N ALA A 96 4.80 -10.42 2.48
CA ALA A 96 5.97 -9.67 2.92
C ALA A 96 5.61 -8.17 3.09
N PRO A 97 6.45 -7.36 3.74
CA PRO A 97 6.23 -5.92 3.86
C PRO A 97 6.09 -5.22 2.50
N THR A 98 5.05 -4.40 2.37
CA THR A 98 4.79 -3.61 1.15
C THR A 98 4.95 -2.11 1.42
N PHE A 99 5.59 -1.41 0.50
CA PHE A 99 5.79 0.03 0.54
C PHE A 99 5.27 0.67 -0.74
N ALA A 100 4.76 1.90 -0.63
CA ALA A 100 4.44 2.72 -1.79
C ALA A 100 5.17 4.06 -1.74
N ALA A 101 5.68 4.49 -2.89
CA ALA A 101 6.18 5.84 -3.13
C ALA A 101 5.18 6.60 -4.00
N ALA A 102 4.41 7.51 -3.39
CA ALA A 102 3.32 8.21 -4.07
C ALA A 102 3.63 9.71 -4.27
N HIS A 103 3.62 10.17 -5.52
CA HIS A 103 3.82 11.57 -5.90
C HIS A 103 2.73 12.05 -6.86
N GLY A 104 2.62 13.36 -7.06
CA GLY A 104 1.64 13.93 -7.97
C GLY A 104 0.21 13.47 -7.65
N ALA A 105 -0.56 13.07 -8.66
CA ALA A 105 -1.94 12.62 -8.47
C ALA A 105 -2.00 11.21 -7.84
N CYS A 106 -2.74 11.08 -6.73
CA CYS A 106 -3.04 9.83 -6.03
C CYS A 106 -4.56 9.77 -5.81
N LEU A 107 -5.31 9.42 -6.86
CA LEU A 107 -6.75 9.69 -6.93
C LEU A 107 -7.60 8.43 -7.10
N GLY A 108 -8.79 8.39 -6.47
CA GLY A 108 -9.78 7.32 -6.65
C GLY A 108 -9.19 5.91 -6.43
N VAL A 109 -9.25 5.05 -7.45
CA VAL A 109 -8.59 3.73 -7.44
C VAL A 109 -7.10 3.81 -7.07
N GLY A 110 -6.39 4.85 -7.51
CA GLY A 110 -4.99 5.09 -7.14
C GLY A 110 -4.81 5.34 -5.64
N LEU A 111 -5.74 6.05 -4.98
CA LEU A 111 -5.76 6.13 -3.53
C LEU A 111 -6.04 4.76 -2.90
N GLY A 112 -6.92 3.96 -3.51
CA GLY A 112 -7.17 2.59 -3.07
C GLY A 112 -5.94 1.69 -3.08
N LEU A 113 -5.09 1.79 -4.12
CA LEU A 113 -3.82 1.07 -4.16
C LEU A 113 -2.91 1.43 -2.99
N LEU A 114 -2.86 2.72 -2.61
CA LEU A 114 -2.10 3.17 -1.44
C LEU A 114 -2.70 2.64 -0.13
N ILE A 115 -4.03 2.65 0.00
CA ILE A 115 -4.73 2.09 1.18
C ILE A 115 -4.44 0.61 1.37
N ALA A 116 -4.30 -0.14 0.27
CA ALA A 116 -3.99 -1.57 0.29
C ALA A 116 -2.49 -1.88 0.50
N THR A 117 -1.64 -0.86 0.62
CA THR A 117 -0.20 -0.99 0.90
C THR A 117 0.08 -0.76 2.39
N ASP A 118 1.01 -1.53 2.99
CA ASP A 118 1.28 -1.47 4.44
C ASP A 118 1.85 -0.12 4.88
N VAL A 119 2.84 0.39 4.14
CA VAL A 119 3.51 1.66 4.45
C VAL A 119 3.54 2.56 3.22
N VAL A 120 2.94 3.74 3.34
CA VAL A 120 2.91 4.73 2.25
C VAL A 120 3.79 5.92 2.61
N TYR A 121 4.75 6.20 1.74
CA TYR A 121 5.52 7.44 1.72
C TYR A 121 5.03 8.31 0.58
N VAL A 122 4.90 9.61 0.82
CA VAL A 122 4.34 10.55 -0.16
C VAL A 122 5.27 11.73 -0.42
N ALA A 123 5.21 12.29 -1.62
CA ALA A 123 5.76 13.62 -1.86
C ALA A 123 4.92 14.65 -1.08
N ASP A 124 5.57 15.66 -0.49
CA ASP A 124 4.90 16.75 0.24
C ASP A 124 3.86 17.50 -0.62
N SER A 125 4.09 17.53 -1.93
CA SER A 125 3.27 18.14 -2.97
C SER A 125 2.29 17.17 -3.63
N ALA A 126 2.20 15.91 -3.17
CA ALA A 126 1.22 14.96 -3.69
C ALA A 126 -0.21 15.48 -3.51
N LYS A 127 -1.12 15.02 -4.37
CA LYS A 127 -2.54 15.37 -4.35
C LYS A 127 -3.34 14.11 -4.05
N ILE A 128 -3.86 14.04 -2.84
CA ILE A 128 -4.58 12.88 -2.29
C ILE A 128 -6.07 13.18 -2.26
N GLY A 129 -6.90 12.27 -2.77
CA GLY A 129 -8.36 12.41 -2.72
C GLY A 129 -9.04 11.89 -3.97
N SER A 130 -10.15 12.48 -4.36
CA SER A 130 -10.76 12.23 -5.66
C SER A 130 -11.66 13.38 -6.09
N PRO A 131 -11.67 13.77 -7.37
CA PRO A 131 -12.56 14.82 -7.87
C PRO A 131 -14.03 14.38 -8.01
N PHE A 132 -14.49 13.30 -7.36
CA PHE A 132 -15.75 12.63 -7.67
C PHE A 132 -17.01 13.50 -7.54
N ALA A 133 -17.07 14.46 -6.62
CA ALA A 133 -18.22 15.37 -6.56
C ALA A 133 -18.36 16.23 -7.83
N LYS A 134 -17.29 16.44 -8.60
CA LYS A 134 -17.33 17.11 -9.92
C LYS A 134 -17.86 16.21 -11.04
N LEU A 135 -17.89 14.90 -10.81
CA LEU A 135 -18.34 13.88 -11.76
C LEU A 135 -19.73 13.31 -11.43
N GLY A 136 -20.35 13.73 -10.32
CA GLY A 136 -21.57 13.11 -9.80
C GLY A 136 -21.34 11.69 -9.25
N ALA A 137 -20.10 11.37 -8.89
CA ALA A 137 -19.70 10.08 -8.35
C ALA A 137 -19.42 10.16 -6.84
N THR A 138 -19.29 8.99 -6.20
CA THR A 138 -18.94 8.85 -4.79
C THR A 138 -17.49 8.40 -4.62
N LEU A 139 -16.89 8.58 -3.42
CA LEU A 139 -15.59 7.95 -3.13
C LEU A 139 -15.67 6.43 -3.26
N ASP A 140 -14.65 5.83 -3.83
CA ASP A 140 -14.53 4.38 -4.01
C ASP A 140 -13.27 3.85 -3.33
N SER A 141 -13.00 2.56 -3.53
CA SER A 141 -11.69 1.95 -3.27
C SER A 141 -11.13 2.15 -1.85
N GLY A 142 -12.01 2.30 -0.85
CA GLY A 142 -11.64 2.46 0.57
C GLY A 142 -11.51 3.92 1.07
N GLY A 143 -11.68 4.93 0.22
CA GLY A 143 -11.52 6.34 0.60
C GLY A 143 -12.45 6.78 1.74
N HIS A 144 -13.73 6.37 1.72
CA HIS A 144 -14.68 6.65 2.80
C HIS A 144 -14.19 6.10 4.15
N TRP A 145 -13.68 4.87 4.16
CA TRP A 145 -13.24 4.20 5.38
C TRP A 145 -12.00 4.91 5.94
N LEU A 146 -10.96 5.13 5.11
CA LEU A 146 -9.72 5.76 5.55
C LEU A 146 -9.95 7.17 6.08
N PHE A 147 -10.66 8.01 5.33
CA PHE A 147 -10.87 9.40 5.71
C PHE A 147 -11.71 9.50 6.98
N THR A 148 -12.80 8.74 7.09
CA THR A 148 -13.64 8.78 8.29
C THR A 148 -12.85 8.31 9.51
N GLU A 149 -12.08 7.24 9.37
CA GLU A 149 -11.28 6.69 10.47
C GLU A 149 -10.19 7.65 10.97
N ARG A 150 -9.53 8.36 10.05
CA ARG A 150 -8.36 9.20 10.39
C ARG A 150 -8.72 10.66 10.64
N LEU A 151 -9.74 11.19 9.97
CA LEU A 151 -10.10 12.61 9.98
C LEU A 151 -11.41 12.89 10.71
N GLY A 152 -12.22 11.86 10.97
CA GLY A 152 -13.59 12.01 11.45
C GLY A 152 -14.56 12.48 10.37
N ALA A 153 -15.86 12.45 10.71
CA ALA A 153 -16.94 12.65 9.75
C ALA A 153 -16.96 14.05 9.11
N HIS A 154 -16.76 15.12 9.88
CA HIS A 154 -16.86 16.49 9.37
C HIS A 154 -15.82 16.80 8.30
N ARG A 155 -14.54 16.49 8.58
CA ARG A 155 -13.47 16.74 7.61
C ARG A 155 -13.57 15.83 6.39
N THR A 156 -14.05 14.60 6.58
CA THR A 156 -14.32 13.68 5.47
C THR A 156 -15.40 14.21 4.54
N LEU A 157 -16.55 14.63 5.08
CA LEU A 157 -17.65 15.18 4.26
C LEU A 157 -17.26 16.50 3.59
N ASP A 158 -16.49 17.35 4.27
CA ASP A 158 -15.93 18.58 3.69
C ASP A 158 -15.09 18.29 2.44
N LEU A 159 -14.12 17.37 2.52
CA LEU A 159 -13.31 16.96 1.37
C LEU A 159 -14.15 16.33 0.25
N ILE A 160 -15.15 15.52 0.59
CA ILE A 160 -16.05 14.89 -0.40
C ILE A 160 -16.89 15.95 -1.11
N TYR A 161 -17.52 16.87 -0.37
CA TYR A 161 -18.46 17.84 -0.92
C TYR A 161 -17.75 18.94 -1.72
N THR A 162 -16.57 19.37 -1.28
CA THR A 162 -15.76 20.38 -1.99
C THR A 162 -14.97 19.79 -3.16
N ALA A 163 -14.73 18.47 -3.14
CA ALA A 163 -13.80 17.79 -4.04
C ALA A 163 -12.37 18.33 -3.96
N ASP A 164 -11.99 18.91 -2.81
CA ASP A 164 -10.65 19.40 -2.56
C ASP A 164 -9.67 18.24 -2.39
N LEU A 165 -8.45 18.46 -2.89
CA LEU A 165 -7.37 17.48 -2.80
C LEU A 165 -6.43 17.86 -1.65
N MET A 166 -6.18 16.90 -0.77
CA MET A 166 -5.26 17.07 0.34
C MET A 166 -3.82 17.01 -0.17
N ARG A 167 -2.96 17.90 0.35
CA ARG A 167 -1.51 17.82 0.05
C ARG A 167 -0.90 16.62 0.76
N GLY A 168 0.16 16.04 0.20
CA GLY A 168 0.85 14.91 0.83
C GLY A 168 1.37 15.22 2.23
N ALA A 169 1.87 16.43 2.46
CA ALA A 169 2.27 16.87 3.80
C ALA A 169 1.10 16.86 4.80
N ASP A 170 -0.07 17.34 4.40
CA ASP A 170 -1.27 17.36 5.24
C ASP A 170 -1.80 15.95 5.51
N ALA A 171 -1.70 15.04 4.53
CA ALA A 171 -2.09 13.64 4.68
C ALA A 171 -1.23 12.93 5.73
N VAL A 172 0.07 13.23 5.79
CA VAL A 172 0.96 12.69 6.82
C VAL A 172 0.69 13.34 8.17
N ALA A 173 0.55 14.67 8.21
CA ALA A 173 0.26 15.41 9.45
C ALA A 173 -1.06 14.98 10.11
N SER A 174 -2.03 14.52 9.32
CA SER A 174 -3.31 13.99 9.79
C SER A 174 -3.35 12.47 10.01
N GLY A 175 -2.22 11.78 9.83
CA GLY A 175 -2.09 10.35 10.12
C GLY A 175 -2.68 9.41 9.07
N LEU A 176 -2.92 9.88 7.84
CA LEU A 176 -3.34 9.02 6.73
C LEU A 176 -2.17 8.16 6.21
N PHE A 177 -0.98 8.76 6.10
CA PHE A 177 0.22 8.11 5.58
C PHE A 177 1.43 8.34 6.50
N SER A 178 2.50 7.58 6.28
CA SER A 178 3.58 7.46 7.27
C SER A 178 4.55 8.65 7.25
N ARG A 179 5.04 9.04 6.06
CA ARG A 179 6.06 10.08 5.91
C ARG A 179 5.89 10.87 4.64
N ALA A 180 6.19 12.16 4.71
CA ALA A 180 6.26 13.05 3.57
C ALA A 180 7.74 13.37 3.27
N PHE A 181 8.07 13.46 1.99
CA PHE A 181 9.41 13.83 1.50
C PHE A 181 9.29 14.93 0.45
N PRO A 182 10.34 15.74 0.24
CA PRO A 182 10.51 16.45 -1.02
C PRO A 182 10.39 15.45 -2.20
N ALA A 183 9.80 15.87 -3.31
CA ALA A 183 9.47 14.97 -4.42
C ALA A 183 10.70 14.23 -4.98
N GLU A 184 11.84 14.93 -5.04
CA GLU A 184 13.13 14.42 -5.49
C GLU A 184 13.77 13.39 -4.53
N GLU A 185 13.43 13.45 -3.25
CA GLU A 185 13.96 12.55 -2.22
C GLU A 185 13.08 11.32 -2.01
N LEU A 186 11.81 11.37 -2.42
CA LEU A 186 10.80 10.34 -2.15
C LEU A 186 11.27 8.95 -2.59
N LEU A 187 11.59 8.79 -3.88
CA LEU A 187 11.91 7.47 -4.43
C LEU A 187 13.24 6.92 -3.89
N PRO A 188 14.36 7.67 -3.86
CA PRO A 188 15.60 7.21 -3.24
C PRO A 188 15.42 6.80 -1.77
N SER A 189 14.71 7.61 -0.97
CA SER A 189 14.46 7.33 0.45
C SER A 189 13.60 6.09 0.64
N THR A 190 12.61 5.89 -0.23
CA THR A 190 11.72 4.71 -0.17
C THR A 190 12.50 3.45 -0.54
N ARG A 191 13.26 3.45 -1.64
CA ARG A 191 14.08 2.29 -2.05
C ARG A 191 15.06 1.87 -0.97
N SER A 192 15.82 2.82 -0.41
CA SER A 192 16.75 2.55 0.70
C SER A 192 16.05 1.95 1.92
N THR A 193 14.81 2.38 2.21
CA THR A 193 14.02 1.79 3.30
C THR A 193 13.59 0.37 2.97
N VAL A 194 13.08 0.12 1.76
CA VAL A 194 12.62 -1.19 1.31
C VAL A 194 13.75 -2.22 1.29
N GLU A 195 14.92 -1.83 0.77
CA GLU A 195 16.14 -2.66 0.76
C GLU A 195 16.51 -3.10 2.18
N ARG A 196 16.56 -2.17 3.13
CA ARG A 196 16.85 -2.47 4.54
C ARG A 196 15.79 -3.36 5.18
N VAL A 197 14.52 -3.17 4.84
CA VAL A 197 13.43 -4.00 5.36
C VAL A 197 13.50 -5.42 4.78
N ALA A 198 13.91 -5.57 3.52
CA ALA A 198 14.06 -6.87 2.88
C ALA A 198 15.14 -7.75 3.54
N GLU A 199 16.09 -7.15 4.27
CA GLU A 199 17.08 -7.86 5.08
C GLU A 199 16.52 -8.35 6.44
N GLY A 200 15.37 -7.83 6.90
CA GLY A 200 14.81 -8.10 8.22
C GLY A 200 13.98 -9.39 8.33
N ALA A 201 13.62 -9.80 9.55
CA ALA A 201 12.88 -11.04 9.82
C ALA A 201 11.45 -11.02 9.23
N THR A 202 11.29 -11.53 8.01
CA THR A 202 10.06 -11.42 7.22
C THR A 202 8.86 -12.06 7.93
N GLY A 203 9.05 -13.21 8.59
CA GLY A 203 8.01 -13.85 9.40
C GLY A 203 7.50 -12.96 10.54
N ALA A 204 8.39 -12.27 11.26
CA ALA A 204 8.01 -11.36 12.34
C ALA A 204 7.29 -10.11 11.82
N PHE A 205 7.70 -9.57 10.66
CA PHE A 205 7.01 -8.45 10.03
C PHE A 205 5.61 -8.83 9.54
N ARG A 206 5.47 -10.03 8.95
CA ARG A 206 4.17 -10.56 8.52
C ARG A 206 3.22 -10.70 9.71
N ALA A 207 3.67 -11.33 10.78
CA ALA A 207 2.93 -11.43 12.03
C ALA A 207 2.49 -10.04 12.56
N SER A 208 3.41 -9.07 12.54
CA SER A 208 3.13 -7.71 13.00
C SER A 208 2.04 -7.02 12.17
N LYS A 209 2.07 -7.12 10.83
CA LYS A 209 1.02 -6.52 10.00
C LYS A 209 -0.33 -7.19 10.18
N GLU A 210 -0.37 -8.52 10.41
CA GLU A 210 -1.60 -9.27 10.69
C GLU A 210 -2.23 -8.84 12.04
N LEU A 211 -1.42 -8.64 13.08
CA LEU A 211 -1.86 -8.11 14.37
C LEU A 211 -2.43 -6.68 14.23
N VAL A 212 -1.72 -5.79 13.54
CA VAL A 212 -2.19 -4.41 13.30
C VAL A 212 -3.50 -4.40 12.50
N ALA A 213 -3.63 -5.24 11.47
CA ALA A 213 -4.87 -5.38 10.71
C ALA A 213 -6.03 -5.88 11.58
N SER A 214 -5.76 -6.82 12.49
CA SER A 214 -6.76 -7.34 13.42
C SER A 214 -7.29 -6.26 14.36
N ILE A 215 -6.41 -5.42 14.93
CA ILE A 215 -6.82 -4.26 15.75
C ILE A 215 -7.71 -3.32 14.94
N ARG A 216 -7.27 -2.99 13.71
CA ARG A 216 -7.97 -2.07 12.80
C ARG A 216 -9.37 -2.56 12.45
N ASP A 217 -9.48 -3.82 12.03
CA ASP A 217 -10.71 -4.35 11.41
C ASP A 217 -11.69 -4.91 12.43
N ARG A 218 -11.20 -5.45 13.55
CA ARG A 218 -12.04 -6.04 14.60
C ARG A 218 -12.25 -5.13 15.80
N ARG A 219 -11.56 -3.98 15.85
CA ARG A 219 -11.60 -3.02 16.97
C ARG A 219 -11.23 -3.66 18.30
N LEU A 220 -10.19 -4.50 18.28
CA LEU A 220 -9.71 -5.21 19.46
C LEU A 220 -9.31 -4.25 20.58
N GLY A 221 -9.67 -4.60 21.81
CA GLY A 221 -9.20 -3.88 23.00
C GLY A 221 -7.73 -4.14 23.29
N LEU A 222 -7.11 -3.29 24.11
CA LEU A 222 -5.69 -3.39 24.47
C LEU A 222 -5.30 -4.80 24.97
N TRP A 223 -6.07 -5.37 25.89
CA TRP A 223 -5.72 -6.67 26.49
C TRP A 223 -5.96 -7.86 25.57
N GLU A 224 -6.89 -7.76 24.62
CA GLU A 224 -7.06 -8.76 23.56
C GLU A 224 -5.89 -8.72 22.58
N SER A 225 -5.46 -7.52 22.18
CA SER A 225 -4.24 -7.33 21.37
C SER A 225 -3.02 -7.95 22.05
N VAL A 226 -2.81 -7.67 23.34
CA VAL A 226 -1.68 -8.23 24.11
C VAL A 226 -1.76 -9.76 24.21
N ALA A 227 -2.96 -10.34 24.31
CA ALA A 227 -3.13 -11.80 24.30
C ALA A 227 -2.77 -12.42 22.94
N ASP A 228 -3.19 -11.78 21.84
CA ASP A 228 -2.84 -12.20 20.47
C ASP A 228 -1.32 -12.05 20.24
N GLU A 229 -0.72 -10.94 20.68
CA GLU A 229 0.74 -10.69 20.64
C GLU A 229 1.52 -11.80 21.37
N ASN A 230 1.10 -12.19 22.58
CA ASN A 230 1.75 -13.25 23.35
C ASN A 230 1.74 -14.60 22.61
N THR A 231 0.61 -14.95 21.99
CA THR A 231 0.47 -16.18 21.20
C THR A 231 1.42 -16.16 20.02
N VAL A 232 1.36 -15.12 19.19
CA VAL A 232 2.16 -14.98 17.97
C VAL A 232 3.65 -14.88 18.28
N GLN A 233 4.04 -14.18 19.35
CA GLN A 233 5.43 -14.13 19.81
C GLN A 233 5.94 -15.49 20.28
N GLY A 234 5.08 -16.28 20.94
CA GLY A 234 5.38 -17.66 21.34
C GLY A 234 5.57 -18.61 20.15
N GLU A 235 4.85 -18.41 19.05
CA GLU A 235 5.07 -19.15 17.81
C GLU A 235 6.41 -18.75 17.17
N LEU A 236 6.68 -17.45 17.06
CA LEU A 236 7.92 -16.92 16.48
C LEU A 236 9.17 -17.29 17.28
N CYS A 237 9.07 -17.50 18.60
CA CYS A 237 10.24 -17.81 19.43
C CYS A 237 10.91 -19.13 19.05
N SER A 238 10.17 -20.01 18.36
CA SER A 238 10.67 -21.29 17.84
C SER A 238 11.29 -21.17 16.44
N SER A 239 11.28 -19.98 15.82
CA SER A 239 11.80 -19.78 14.48
C SER A 239 13.33 -19.62 14.43
N PRO A 240 13.99 -20.01 13.32
CA PRO A 240 15.41 -19.75 13.12
C PRO A 240 15.79 -18.27 13.18
N ASP A 241 14.93 -17.39 12.63
CA ASP A 241 15.17 -15.95 12.59
C ASP A 241 15.11 -15.34 14.01
N TYR A 242 14.23 -15.82 14.89
CA TYR A 242 14.24 -15.39 16.29
C TYR A 242 15.55 -15.77 16.99
N ALA A 243 16.00 -17.02 16.83
CA ALA A 243 17.26 -17.47 17.41
C ALA A 243 18.47 -16.70 16.89
N GLU A 244 18.50 -16.38 15.59
CA GLU A 244 19.54 -15.57 14.95
C GLU A 244 19.52 -14.13 15.46
N GLY A 245 18.34 -13.49 15.53
CA GLY A 245 18.20 -12.11 16.02
C GLY A 245 18.70 -11.96 17.46
N PHE A 246 18.31 -12.88 18.35
CA PHE A 246 18.78 -12.89 19.74
C PHE A 246 20.29 -13.09 19.84
N ARG A 247 20.85 -14.04 19.08
CA ARG A 247 22.29 -14.32 19.08
C ARG A 247 23.10 -13.16 18.53
N ALA A 248 22.69 -12.60 17.40
CA ALA A 248 23.35 -11.46 16.77
C ALA A 248 23.38 -10.25 17.71
N PHE A 249 22.28 -9.99 18.43
CA PHE A 249 22.21 -8.93 19.43
C PHE A 249 23.18 -9.15 20.60
N GLN A 250 23.22 -10.37 21.15
CA GLN A 250 24.15 -10.74 22.24
C GLN A 250 25.62 -10.62 21.81
N GLU A 251 25.92 -11.01 20.58
CA GLU A 251 27.26 -10.96 19.98
C GLU A 251 27.62 -9.58 19.40
N LYS A 252 26.70 -8.61 19.42
CA LYS A 252 26.86 -7.25 18.86
C LYS A 252 27.25 -7.25 17.37
N ARG A 253 26.62 -8.10 16.57
CA ARG A 253 26.78 -8.17 15.12
C ARG A 253 25.44 -7.94 14.40
N ALA A 254 25.50 -7.70 13.10
CA ALA A 254 24.29 -7.67 12.29
C ALA A 254 23.69 -9.09 12.17
N PRO A 255 22.35 -9.24 12.31
CA PRO A 255 21.69 -10.51 12.09
C PRO A 255 21.58 -10.83 10.59
N ILE A 256 21.57 -12.11 10.25
CA ILE A 256 21.29 -12.61 8.89
C ILE A 256 20.00 -13.42 8.91
N PHE A 257 18.89 -12.73 8.72
CA PHE A 257 17.56 -13.35 8.66
C PHE A 257 17.34 -14.05 7.31
N LYS A 258 16.62 -15.16 7.32
CA LYS A 258 16.32 -15.96 6.12
C LYS A 258 14.85 -15.94 5.71
N GLY A 259 13.96 -15.40 6.55
CA GLY A 259 12.52 -15.38 6.31
C GLY A 259 11.85 -16.62 6.87
#